data_AF-A0A6I4P041-F1
#
_entry.id   AF-A0A6I4P041-F1
#
_cell.length_a   1.000
_cell.length_b   1.000
_cell.length_c   1.000
_cell.angle_alpha   90.00
_cell.angle_beta   90.00
_cell.angle_gamma   90.00
#
_symmetry.space_group_name_H-M   'P 1'
#
loop_
_entity.id
_entity.type
_entity.pdbx_description
1 polymer ?
#
loop_
_entity_poly.entity_id
_entity_poly.type
_entity_poly.pdbx_seq_one_letter_code
_entity_poly.pdbx_strand_id
1 'polypeptide(L)'
;MPAQPEAERLLAHARAAHERGDALLHLQVDVAHLGGAGSSWGSSENHIVPDESTGYFLSHVESIGWRLEHAGWTFVETGANTSARVWGTGEGVVNRGPVTGFFVFRRAAAPTA
;
A
#
# COMPACT_ATOMS: atom_id res chain seq x y z
N MET A 1 2.80 8.03 -5.39
CA MET A 1 2.59 7.29 -6.66
C MET A 1 3.31 5.99 -6.45
N PRO A 2 2.65 4.81 -6.52
CA PRO A 2 3.41 3.62 -6.91
C PRO A 2 4.12 4.04 -8.19
N ALA A 3 5.43 3.79 -8.28
CA ALA A 3 6.29 4.41 -9.30
C ALA A 3 5.51 4.44 -10.61
N GLN A 4 5.23 5.62 -11.17
CA GLN A 4 4.25 5.88 -12.24
C GLN A 4 3.99 4.73 -13.25
N PRO A 5 5.01 4.01 -13.77
CA PRO A 5 4.82 2.77 -14.56
C PRO A 5 3.97 1.66 -13.91
N GLU A 6 4.07 1.44 -12.60
CA GLU A 6 3.30 0.44 -11.87
C GLU A 6 1.82 0.80 -11.79
N ALA A 7 1.48 2.07 -11.52
CA ALA A 7 0.10 2.55 -11.53
C ALA A 7 -0.55 2.28 -12.90
N GLU A 8 0.13 2.65 -13.97
CA GLU A 8 -0.33 2.45 -15.35
C GLU A 8 -0.52 0.97 -15.67
N ARG A 9 0.44 0.12 -15.27
CA ARG A 9 0.35 -1.34 -15.44
C ARG A 9 -0.87 -1.92 -14.73
N LEU A 10 -1.12 -1.51 -13.48
CA LEU A 10 -2.24 -2.00 -12.69
C LEU A 10 -3.59 -1.52 -13.25
N LEU A 11 -3.67 -0.28 -13.73
CA LEU A 11 -4.87 0.22 -14.41
C LEU A 11 -5.14 -0.51 -15.73
N ALA A 12 -4.10 -0.79 -16.52
CA ALA A 12 -4.23 -1.60 -17.74
C ALA A 12 -4.72 -3.01 -17.41
N HIS A 13 -4.20 -3.61 -16.33
CA HIS A 13 -4.67 -4.91 -15.84
C HIS A 13 -6.16 -4.87 -15.43
N ALA A 14 -6.58 -3.85 -14.67
CA ALA A 14 -7.96 -3.67 -14.25
C ALA A 14 -8.93 -3.52 -15.44
N ARG A 15 -8.52 -2.79 -16.49
CA ARG A 15 -9.30 -2.65 -17.74
C ARG A 15 -9.41 -3.99 -18.46
N ALA A 16 -8.29 -4.68 -18.67
CA ALA A 16 -8.29 -5.97 -19.34
C ALA A 16 -9.15 -7.01 -18.61
N ALA A 17 -9.12 -7.04 -17.27
CA ALA A 17 -9.99 -7.91 -16.48
C ALA A 17 -11.48 -7.58 -16.67
N HIS A 18 -11.80 -6.29 -16.73
CA HIS A 18 -13.18 -5.84 -16.94
C HIS A 18 -13.66 -6.20 -18.36
N GLU A 19 -12.81 -6.04 -19.37
CA GLU A 19 -13.11 -6.41 -20.77
C GLU A 19 -13.29 -7.92 -20.95
N ARG A 20 -12.52 -8.75 -20.23
CA ARG A 20 -12.69 -10.21 -20.22
C ARG A 20 -14.00 -10.67 -19.57
N GLY A 21 -14.68 -9.80 -18.83
CA GLY A 21 -15.90 -10.16 -18.11
C GLY A 21 -15.67 -10.74 -16.72
N ASP A 22 -14.48 -10.54 -16.13
CA ASP A 22 -14.18 -11.06 -14.79
C ASP A 22 -15.16 -10.47 -13.75
N ALA A 23 -15.59 -11.31 -12.80
CA ALA A 23 -16.52 -10.91 -11.74
C ALA A 23 -15.82 -10.23 -10.55
N LEU A 24 -14.56 -10.60 -10.32
CA LEU A 24 -13.72 -10.12 -9.23
C LEU A 24 -12.37 -9.64 -9.78
N LEU A 25 -11.82 -8.62 -9.15
CA LEU A 25 -10.48 -8.11 -9.41
C LEU A 25 -9.73 -7.97 -8.09
N HIS A 26 -8.54 -8.55 -8.01
CA HIS A 26 -7.65 -8.43 -6.85
C HIS A 26 -6.44 -7.59 -7.24
N LEU A 27 -6.14 -6.55 -6.45
CA LEU A 27 -4.99 -5.69 -6.65
C LEU A 27 -4.14 -5.64 -5.38
N GLN A 28 -2.82 -5.68 -5.59
CA GLN A 28 -1.82 -5.49 -4.54
C GLN A 28 -1.06 -4.20 -4.84
N VAL A 29 -1.00 -3.30 -3.85
CA VAL A 29 -0.33 -2.00 -3.98
C VAL A 29 0.38 -1.65 -2.69
N ASP A 30 1.59 -1.14 -2.76
CA ASP A 30 2.24 -0.55 -1.59
C ASP A 30 1.58 0.80 -1.27
N VAL A 31 0.99 0.91 -0.07
CA VAL A 31 0.15 2.06 0.32
C VAL A 31 0.84 2.99 1.31
N ALA A 32 1.91 2.52 1.95
CA ALA A 32 2.73 3.31 2.84
C ALA A 32 4.12 2.69 2.97
N HIS A 33 5.06 3.47 3.51
CA HIS A 33 6.36 2.98 3.94
C HIS A 33 6.56 3.25 5.43
N LEU A 34 6.95 2.22 6.18
CA LEU A 34 7.42 2.35 7.54
C LEU A 34 8.93 2.59 7.50
N GLY A 35 9.36 3.75 7.99
CA GLY A 35 10.76 4.08 8.18
C GLY A 35 11.06 4.40 9.65
N GLY A 36 12.35 4.47 9.99
CA GLY A 36 12.76 5.03 11.28
C GLY A 36 13.44 6.36 11.11
N ALA A 37 13.07 7.31 11.97
CA ALA A 37 13.83 8.53 12.15
C ALA A 37 15.05 8.22 13.04
N GLY A 38 16.26 8.49 12.53
CA GLY A 38 17.45 8.53 13.38
C GLY A 38 17.35 9.73 14.31
N SER A 39 17.37 9.51 15.62
CA SER A 39 17.48 10.59 16.61
C SER A 39 18.91 10.67 17.14
N SER A 40 19.41 11.89 17.33
CA SER A 40 20.73 12.17 17.92
C SER A 40 20.88 11.67 19.38
N TRP A 41 19.84 11.07 19.96
CA TRP A 41 19.78 10.67 21.37
C TRP A 41 19.22 9.26 21.64
N GLY A 42 19.20 8.37 20.63
CA GLY A 42 18.91 6.94 20.85
C GLY A 42 17.42 6.60 21.12
N SER A 43 16.50 7.45 20.67
CA SER A 43 15.07 7.15 20.59
C SER A 43 14.69 6.87 19.14
N SER A 44 14.68 5.59 18.78
CA SER A 44 14.15 5.14 17.49
C SER A 44 12.64 5.40 17.43
N GLU A 45 12.20 6.34 16.60
CA GLU A 45 10.77 6.57 16.35
C GLU A 45 10.41 6.05 14.96
N ASN A 46 9.36 5.22 14.89
CA ASN A 46 8.80 4.74 13.64
C ASN A 46 7.93 5.84 13.04
N HIS A 47 8.23 6.26 11.80
CA HIS A 47 7.35 7.11 11.01
C HIS A 47 6.66 6.28 9.92
N ILE A 48 5.37 6.51 9.73
CA ILE A 48 4.62 5.98 8.59
C ILE A 48 4.52 7.11 7.58
N VAL A 49 5.03 6.89 6.37
CA VAL A 49 4.84 7.79 5.24
C VAL A 49 3.76 7.18 4.35
N PRO A 50 2.51 7.69 4.37
CA PRO A 50 1.46 7.20 3.50
C PRO A 50 1.74 7.59 2.05
N ASP A 51 1.37 6.73 1.10
CA ASP A 51 1.31 7.13 -0.31
C ASP A 51 -0.05 7.79 -0.60
N GLU A 52 -0.02 9.13 -0.66
CA GLU A 52 -1.18 9.98 -0.94
C GLU A 52 -1.88 9.66 -2.27
N SER A 53 -1.20 9.00 -3.21
CA SER A 53 -1.78 8.64 -4.50
C SER A 53 -2.65 7.38 -4.48
N THR A 54 -2.61 6.61 -3.38
CA THR A 54 -3.38 5.36 -3.25
C THR A 54 -4.87 5.62 -3.46
N GLY A 55 -5.42 6.66 -2.82
CA GLY A 55 -6.84 7.01 -2.97
C GLY A 55 -7.21 7.34 -4.42
N TYR A 56 -6.37 8.13 -5.10
CA TYR A 56 -6.57 8.49 -6.50
C TYR A 56 -6.56 7.27 -7.43
N PHE A 57 -5.63 6.34 -7.21
CA PHE A 57 -5.55 5.08 -7.96
C PHE A 57 -6.80 4.23 -7.77
N LEU A 58 -7.28 4.05 -6.52
CA LEU A 58 -8.48 3.27 -6.24
C LEU A 58 -9.71 3.88 -6.93
N SER A 59 -9.87 5.21 -6.90
CA SER A 59 -10.95 5.89 -7.62
C SER A 59 -10.89 5.68 -9.14
N HIS A 60 -9.68 5.60 -9.71
CA HIS A 60 -9.52 5.28 -11.14
C HIS A 60 -9.95 3.86 -11.45
N VAL A 61 -9.63 2.89 -10.58
CA VAL A 61 -10.13 1.51 -10.72
C VAL A 61 -11.65 1.49 -10.67
N GLU A 62 -12.27 2.23 -9.76
CA GLU A 62 -13.73 2.29 -9.68
C GLU A 62 -14.39 2.92 -10.92
N SER A 63 -13.76 3.95 -11.50
CA SER A 63 -14.23 4.58 -12.75
C SER A 63 -14.28 3.63 -13.96
N ILE A 64 -13.53 2.52 -13.92
CA ILE A 64 -13.57 1.48 -14.98
C ILE A 64 -14.86 0.64 -14.88
N GLY A 65 -15.56 0.67 -13.75
CA GLY A 65 -16.72 -0.18 -13.48
C GLY A 65 -16.45 -1.25 -12.42
N TRP A 66 -15.43 -1.06 -11.59
CA TRP A 66 -15.18 -1.89 -10.41
C TRP A 66 -15.79 -1.22 -9.17
N ARG A 67 -16.15 -2.00 -8.16
CA ARG A 67 -16.61 -1.52 -6.86
C ARG A 67 -15.75 -2.14 -5.79
N LEU A 68 -15.15 -1.33 -4.93
CA LEU A 68 -14.35 -1.85 -3.83
C LEU A 68 -15.25 -2.56 -2.80
N GLU A 69 -14.93 -3.82 -2.50
CA GLU A 69 -15.67 -4.65 -1.53
C GLU A 69 -14.84 -4.89 -0.26
N HIS A 70 -13.53 -5.09 -0.41
CA HIS A 70 -12.65 -5.37 0.72
C HIS A 70 -11.30 -4.70 0.55
N ALA A 71 -10.76 -4.19 1.66
CA ALA A 71 -9.40 -3.69 1.77
C ALA A 71 -8.77 -4.33 3.01
N GLY A 72 -7.59 -4.93 2.83
CA GLY A 72 -6.75 -5.45 3.89
C GLY A 72 -5.34 -4.90 3.76
N TRP A 73 -4.60 -4.89 4.86
CA TRP A 73 -3.22 -4.41 4.87
C TRP A 73 -2.32 -5.42 5.56
N THR A 74 -1.10 -5.54 5.06
CA THR A 74 -0.05 -6.31 5.70
C THR A 74 1.22 -5.48 5.70
N PHE A 75 1.85 -5.38 6.85
CA PHE A 75 3.20 -4.84 6.96
C PHE A 75 4.19 -5.95 6.63
N VAL A 76 5.07 -5.70 5.65
CA VAL A 76 6.14 -6.63 5.28
C VAL A 76 7.44 -6.09 5.87
N GLU A 77 7.96 -6.75 6.90
CA GLU A 77 9.24 -6.39 7.51
C GLU A 77 10.38 -6.71 6.53
N THR A 78 11.09 -5.68 6.07
CA THR A 78 12.21 -5.81 5.11
C THR A 78 13.58 -5.68 5.76
N GLY A 79 13.62 -5.26 7.03
CA GLY A 79 14.82 -5.23 7.85
C GLY A 79 14.62 -4.44 9.14
N ALA A 80 15.48 -4.70 10.11
CA ALA A 80 15.52 -4.00 11.39
C ALA A 80 16.90 -3.35 11.59
N ASN A 81 16.94 -2.05 11.91
CA ASN A 81 18.16 -1.44 12.45
C ASN A 81 18.06 -1.42 13.97
N THR A 82 18.91 -2.19 14.63
CA THR A 82 19.19 -2.07 16.06
C THR A 82 20.24 -0.98 16.26
N SER A 83 19.91 0.09 16.99
CA SER A 83 20.92 1.01 17.52
C SER A 83 21.12 0.74 19.01
N ALA A 84 22.37 0.53 19.42
CA ALA A 84 22.72 0.47 20.83
C ALA A 84 22.59 1.88 21.43
N ARG A 85 21.85 2.03 22.54
CA ARG A 85 21.80 3.31 23.25
C ARG A 85 23.20 3.63 23.78
N VAL A 86 23.74 4.78 23.39
CA VAL A 86 25.10 5.21 23.71
C VAL A 86 25.30 5.43 25.25
N TRP A 87 24.21 5.56 26.02
CA TRP A 87 24.23 5.91 27.46
C TRP A 87 23.25 5.08 28.34
N GLY A 88 22.84 3.89 27.92
CA GLY A 88 21.97 3.03 28.74
C GLY A 88 21.85 1.60 28.24
N THR A 89 21.37 0.69 29.09
CA THR A 89 21.07 -0.70 28.71
C THR A 89 19.73 -0.75 27.96
N GLY A 90 19.76 -0.60 26.64
CA GLY A 90 18.60 -0.80 25.78
C GLY A 90 18.95 -0.72 24.30
N GLU A 91 18.36 -1.60 23.50
CA GLU A 91 18.43 -1.55 22.04
C GLU A 91 17.21 -0.80 21.49
N GLY A 92 17.44 0.17 20.61
CA GLY A 92 16.37 0.79 19.82
C GLY A 92 16.21 0.02 18.51
N VAL A 93 15.14 -0.77 18.39
CA VAL A 93 14.79 -1.49 17.16
C VAL A 93 13.95 -0.56 16.27
N VAL A 94 14.43 -0.27 15.06
CA VAL A 94 13.64 0.36 13.99
C VAL A 94 13.29 -0.72 12.97
N ASN A 95 12.00 -0.99 12.80
CA ASN A 95 11.52 -1.83 11.69
C ASN A 95 11.32 -0.96 10.44
N ARG A 96 11.82 -1.44 9.30
CA ARG A 96 11.62 -0.80 8.00
C ARG A 96 10.90 -1.73 7.03
N GLY A 97 9.99 -1.17 6.25
CA GLY A 97 9.36 -1.91 5.16
C GLY A 97 8.10 -1.28 4.59
N PRO A 98 7.65 -1.75 3.42
CA PRO A 98 6.39 -1.31 2.84
C PRO A 98 5.19 -1.86 3.64
N VAL A 99 4.12 -1.07 3.68
CA VAL A 99 2.78 -1.55 4.01
C VAL A 99 2.09 -1.84 2.69
N THR A 100 1.81 -3.11 2.44
CA THR A 100 1.13 -3.55 1.23
C THR A 100 -0.37 -3.66 1.50
N GLY A 101 -1.17 -2.99 0.67
CA GLY A 101 -2.63 -3.11 0.64
C GLY A 101 -3.07 -4.18 -0.35
N PHE A 102 -4.06 -4.97 0.07
CA PHE A 102 -4.78 -5.94 -0.75
C PHE A 102 -6.21 -5.48 -0.93
N PHE A 103 -6.59 -5.22 -2.18
CA PHE A 103 -7.90 -4.68 -2.53
C PHE A 103 -8.66 -5.69 -3.39
N VAL A 104 -9.88 -6.00 -2.96
CA VAL A 104 -10.81 -6.85 -3.70
C VAL A 104 -11.94 -5.98 -4.21
N PHE A 105 -12.12 -6.02 -5.52
CA PHE A 105 -13.20 -5.35 -6.21
C PHE A 105 -14.16 -6.36 -6.80
N ARG A 106 -15.44 -6.01 -6.81
CA ARG A 106 -16.48 -6.68 -7.57
C ARG A 106 -16.85 -5.85 -8.78
N ARG A 107 -17.21 -6.50 -9.88
CA ARG A 107 -17.74 -5.79 -11.04
C ARG A 107 -19.02 -5.03 -10.65
N ALA A 108 -19.06 -3.74 -10.96
CA ALA A 108 -20.26 -2.93 -10.75
C ALA A 108 -21.37 -3.41 -11.70
N ALA A 109 -22.58 -3.58 -11.16
CA ALA A 109 -23.74 -3.78 -12.01
C ALA A 109 -23.94 -2.52 -12.86
N ALA A 110 -24.33 -2.70 -14.13
CA ALA A 110 -24.79 -1.57 -14.93
C ALA A 110 -25.92 -0.87 -14.15
N PRO A 111 -25.89 0.47 -14.02
CA PRO A 111 -26.97 1.17 -13.34
C PRO A 111 -28.27 0.84 -14.08
N THR A 112 -29.19 0.16 -13.39
CA THR A 112 -30.57 0.01 -13.84
C THR A 112 -31.18 1.41 -13.92
N ALA A 113 -31.46 1.85 -15.14
CA ALA A 113 -32.16 3.10 -15.44
C ALA A 113 -33.62 3.08 -14.99
#